data_AF-A0A0G0FDU0-F1
#
_entry.id   AF-A0A0G0FDU0-F1
#
_cell.length_a   1.000
_cell.length_b   1.000
_cell.length_c   1.000
_cell.angle_alpha   90.00
_cell.angle_beta   90.00
_cell.angle_gamma   90.00
#
_symmetry.space_group_name_H-M   'P 1'
#
loop_
_entity.id
_entity.type
_entity.pdbx_description
1 polymer ?
#
loop_
_entity_poly.entity_id
_entity_poly.type
_entity_poly.pdbx_seq_one_letter_code
_entity_poly.pdbx_strand_id
1 'polypeptide(L)'
;MKILVDIGHPAHVHYFRNFYQIMKGKGHKFLFIARRREVIEDLLKYYKIDYISRGEGKDSAFGKLFYMLYADFLILKHALIFKPDIFISFSSPYAAQVATFLNKPHIAINDTEHTDKVHSKFTYPFSKSIITPKSYQNDLGFKHVRIDNIIESFYLHPKYFKKDPSIFEFLKIDSNTPYVILRFVETLLDKTVWDDNSAEEIWPSFISVSNNIQKLALTGIIDHLDDLDDLLWSLTHCFCRYFTSFGISVPTAIYNKIELDLKNSEISFLEEPEQDDGIKTKKEHILEALMKAKFKAYAYEKKGIISQSGW
;
A
#
# COMPACT_ATOMS: atom_id res chain seq x y z
N MET A 1 -22.26 -23.33 -9.07
CA MET A 1 -21.38 -23.53 -7.89
C MET A 1 -21.50 -22.35 -6.94
N LYS A 2 -21.11 -22.53 -5.69
CA LYS A 2 -20.97 -21.49 -4.66
C LYS A 2 -19.49 -21.14 -4.50
N ILE A 3 -19.14 -19.88 -4.68
CA ILE A 3 -17.74 -19.40 -4.73
C ILE A 3 -17.54 -18.41 -3.58
N LEU A 4 -16.55 -18.66 -2.73
CA LEU A 4 -16.12 -17.69 -1.72
C LEU A 4 -14.88 -16.94 -2.21
N VAL A 5 -14.91 -15.61 -2.11
CA VAL A 5 -13.80 -14.74 -2.50
C VAL A 5 -13.37 -13.87 -1.33
N ASP A 6 -12.08 -13.86 -0.97
CA ASP A 6 -11.52 -12.92 0.02
C ASP A 6 -10.80 -11.74 -0.66
N ILE A 7 -11.16 -10.54 -0.24
CA ILE A 7 -10.66 -9.25 -0.72
C ILE A 7 -9.83 -8.58 0.39
N GLY A 8 -8.54 -8.35 0.12
CA GLY A 8 -7.59 -7.79 1.09
C GLY A 8 -6.94 -6.47 0.66
N HIS A 9 -7.14 -6.03 -0.58
CA HIS A 9 -6.56 -4.83 -1.18
C HIS A 9 -7.55 -4.21 -2.18
N PRO A 10 -7.59 -2.87 -2.39
CA PRO A 10 -8.49 -2.23 -3.35
C PRO A 10 -8.42 -2.83 -4.75
N ALA A 11 -7.21 -3.10 -5.23
CA ALA A 11 -6.99 -3.69 -6.56
C ALA A 11 -7.75 -5.02 -6.76
N HIS A 12 -7.90 -5.83 -5.72
CA HIS A 12 -8.58 -7.13 -5.82
C HIS A 12 -10.06 -6.96 -6.20
N VAL A 13 -10.71 -5.86 -5.83
CA VAL A 13 -12.09 -5.57 -6.25
C VAL A 13 -12.16 -5.49 -7.77
N HIS A 14 -11.21 -4.80 -8.40
CA HIS A 14 -11.12 -4.72 -9.86
C HIS A 14 -10.82 -6.09 -10.47
N TYR A 15 -9.92 -6.88 -9.86
CA TYR A 15 -9.56 -8.22 -10.35
C TYR A 15 -10.78 -9.16 -10.42
N PHE A 16 -11.71 -9.04 -9.47
CA PHE A 16 -12.87 -9.93 -9.38
C PHE A 16 -14.18 -9.37 -9.94
N ARG A 17 -14.34 -8.06 -10.17
CA ARG A 17 -15.64 -7.47 -10.60
C ARG A 17 -16.20 -8.11 -11.87
N ASN A 18 -15.35 -8.31 -12.89
CA ASN A 18 -15.78 -8.91 -14.16
C ASN A 18 -16.07 -10.40 -13.99
N PHE A 19 -15.20 -11.11 -13.26
CA PHE A 19 -15.40 -12.52 -12.93
C PHE A 19 -16.73 -12.75 -12.19
N TYR A 20 -17.04 -11.91 -11.21
CA TYR A 20 -18.31 -11.93 -10.47
C TYR A 20 -19.50 -11.81 -11.42
N GLN A 21 -19.54 -10.77 -12.27
CA GLN A 21 -20.67 -10.55 -13.17
C GLN A 21 -20.85 -11.71 -14.16
N ILE A 22 -19.75 -12.19 -14.76
CA ILE A 22 -19.78 -13.31 -15.73
C ILE A 22 -20.29 -14.59 -15.07
N MET A 23 -19.75 -14.95 -13.91
CA MET A 23 -20.08 -16.21 -13.25
C MET A 23 -21.45 -16.15 -12.57
N LYS A 24 -21.87 -14.99 -12.04
CA LYS A 24 -23.24 -14.78 -11.56
C LYS A 24 -24.24 -14.96 -12.71
N GLY A 25 -23.96 -14.41 -13.90
CA GLY A 25 -24.76 -14.61 -15.10
C GLY A 25 -24.88 -16.07 -15.55
N LYS A 26 -23.90 -16.91 -15.20
CA LYS A 26 -23.92 -18.37 -15.41
C LYS A 26 -24.61 -19.16 -14.28
N GLY A 27 -25.27 -18.48 -13.33
CA GLY A 27 -25.99 -19.12 -12.22
C GLY A 27 -25.12 -19.52 -11.03
N HIS A 28 -23.85 -19.05 -10.95
CA HIS A 28 -23.03 -19.26 -9.76
C HIS A 28 -23.42 -18.27 -8.65
N LYS A 29 -23.27 -18.71 -7.40
CA LYS A 29 -23.54 -17.89 -6.21
C LYS A 29 -22.21 -17.48 -5.59
N PHE A 30 -22.18 -16.28 -5.02
CA PHE A 30 -20.96 -15.69 -4.45
C PHE A 30 -21.15 -15.31 -2.99
N LEU A 31 -20.06 -15.41 -2.24
CA LEU A 31 -19.88 -14.78 -0.94
C LEU A 31 -18.53 -14.05 -0.96
N PHE A 32 -18.57 -12.72 -0.92
CA PHE A 32 -17.36 -11.91 -0.76
C PHE A 32 -17.12 -11.64 0.72
N ILE A 33 -15.90 -11.88 1.16
CA ILE A 33 -15.38 -11.40 2.44
C ILE A 33 -14.37 -10.29 2.12
N ALA A 34 -14.42 -9.18 2.84
CA ALA A 34 -13.56 -8.04 2.58
C ALA A 34 -12.93 -7.50 3.85
N ARG A 35 -11.64 -7.19 3.82
CA ARG A 35 -10.97 -6.42 4.86
C ARG A 35 -11.47 -4.97 4.83
N ARG A 36 -11.69 -4.38 6.01
CA ARG A 36 -11.85 -2.92 6.11
C ARG A 36 -10.47 -2.29 6.05
N ARG A 37 -10.15 -1.69 4.90
CA ARG A 37 -8.89 -1.01 4.62
C ARG A 37 -9.10 -0.11 3.42
N GLU A 38 -8.62 1.13 3.51
CA GLU A 38 -8.65 2.09 2.40
C GLU A 38 -10.06 2.15 1.76
N VAL A 39 -10.13 2.20 0.42
CA VAL A 39 -11.37 2.34 -0.36
C VAL A 39 -12.03 0.99 -0.73
N ILE A 40 -11.63 -0.13 -0.11
CA ILE A 40 -12.15 -1.47 -0.50
C ILE A 40 -13.68 -1.53 -0.41
N GLU A 41 -14.22 -1.11 0.73
CA GLU A 41 -15.67 -1.17 0.99
C GLU A 41 -16.44 -0.23 0.04
N ASP A 42 -15.87 0.93 -0.27
CA ASP A 42 -16.49 1.90 -1.18
C ASP A 42 -16.48 1.41 -2.63
N LEU A 43 -15.40 0.77 -3.08
CA LEU A 43 -15.36 0.11 -4.38
C LEU A 43 -16.39 -1.02 -4.47
N LEU A 44 -16.52 -1.86 -3.44
CA LEU A 44 -17.52 -2.94 -3.42
C LEU A 44 -18.95 -2.40 -3.48
N LYS A 45 -19.25 -1.32 -2.74
CA LYS A 45 -20.54 -0.62 -2.80
C LYS A 45 -20.78 -0.02 -4.18
N TYR A 46 -19.78 0.66 -4.76
CA TYR A 46 -19.86 1.28 -6.08
C TYR A 46 -20.19 0.24 -7.17
N TYR A 47 -19.53 -0.93 -7.13
CA TYR A 47 -19.80 -2.03 -8.07
C TYR A 47 -21.02 -2.89 -7.70
N LYS A 48 -21.75 -2.56 -6.62
CA LYS A 48 -22.92 -3.30 -6.11
C LYS A 48 -22.60 -4.78 -5.88
N ILE A 49 -21.46 -5.04 -5.24
CA ILE A 49 -21.01 -6.38 -4.86
C ILE A 49 -21.26 -6.55 -3.37
N ASP A 50 -22.23 -7.42 -3.02
CA ASP A 50 -22.51 -7.74 -1.62
C ASP A 50 -21.31 -8.43 -0.96
N TYR A 51 -20.96 -7.98 0.23
CA TYR A 51 -19.80 -8.48 0.98
C TYR A 51 -20.07 -8.54 2.48
N ILE A 52 -19.23 -9.31 3.18
CA ILE A 52 -19.14 -9.30 4.63
C ILE A 52 -17.79 -8.71 5.03
N SER A 53 -17.81 -7.65 5.82
CA SER A 53 -16.59 -7.04 6.35
C SER A 53 -15.98 -7.95 7.43
N ARG A 54 -14.68 -8.24 7.32
CA ARG A 54 -13.88 -8.89 8.38
C ARG A 54 -13.10 -7.88 9.23
N GLY A 55 -13.52 -6.61 9.20
CA GLY A 55 -12.96 -5.53 10.02
C GLY A 55 -11.53 -5.14 9.67
N GLU A 56 -10.97 -4.29 10.52
CA GLU A 56 -9.62 -3.75 10.40
C GLU A 56 -8.57 -4.73 10.90
N GLY A 57 -7.39 -4.67 10.29
CA GLY A 57 -6.24 -5.48 10.72
C GLY A 57 -5.58 -4.94 11.98
N LYS A 58 -4.46 -5.55 12.36
CA LYS A 58 -3.59 -5.06 13.44
C LYS A 58 -2.14 -4.97 12.96
N ASP A 59 -1.39 -4.00 13.45
CA ASP A 59 -0.04 -3.73 12.94
C ASP A 59 1.08 -4.41 13.74
N SER A 60 0.84 -4.73 15.01
CA SER A 60 1.80 -5.48 15.84
C SER A 60 1.88 -6.95 15.42
N ALA A 61 3.04 -7.60 15.60
CA ALA A 61 3.23 -9.00 15.23
C ALA A 61 2.23 -9.94 15.94
N PHE A 62 2.07 -9.78 17.26
CA PHE A 62 1.04 -10.50 18.01
C PHE A 62 -0.38 -10.14 17.54
N GLY A 63 -0.62 -8.85 17.24
CA GLY A 63 -1.88 -8.39 16.69
C GLY A 63 -2.23 -9.09 15.37
N LYS A 64 -1.26 -9.24 14.46
CA LYS A 64 -1.42 -9.93 13.17
C LYS A 64 -1.78 -11.40 13.35
N LEU A 65 -1.15 -12.08 14.33
CA LEU A 65 -1.46 -13.47 14.65
C LEU A 65 -2.90 -13.63 15.17
N PHE A 66 -3.30 -12.82 16.16
CA PHE A 66 -4.67 -12.82 16.68
C PHE A 66 -5.69 -12.44 15.60
N TYR A 67 -5.35 -11.49 14.74
CA TYR A 67 -6.20 -11.09 13.63
C TYR A 67 -6.36 -12.22 12.61
N MET A 68 -5.32 -13.02 12.35
CA MET A 68 -5.41 -14.20 11.49
C MET A 68 -6.43 -15.20 12.04
N LEU A 69 -6.32 -15.55 13.32
CA LEU A 69 -7.28 -16.46 13.97
C LEU A 69 -8.72 -15.91 13.93
N TYR A 70 -8.88 -14.60 14.16
CA TYR A 70 -10.18 -13.94 14.05
C TYR A 70 -10.75 -13.98 12.63
N ALA A 71 -9.93 -13.66 11.63
CA ALA A 71 -10.32 -13.67 10.23
C ALA A 71 -10.69 -15.09 9.78
N ASP A 72 -9.91 -16.09 10.17
CA ASP A 72 -10.20 -17.52 9.89
C ASP A 72 -11.53 -17.93 10.51
N PHE A 73 -11.76 -17.60 11.79
CA PHE A 73 -13.01 -17.90 12.47
C PHE A 73 -14.21 -17.25 11.78
N LEU A 74 -14.09 -15.98 11.40
CA LEU A 74 -15.17 -15.24 10.73
C LEU A 74 -15.47 -15.81 9.34
N ILE A 75 -14.44 -16.07 8.53
CA ILE A 75 -14.59 -16.70 7.22
C ILE A 75 -15.20 -18.10 7.39
N LEU A 76 -14.74 -18.90 8.35
CA LEU A 76 -15.26 -20.23 8.64
C LEU A 76 -16.75 -20.18 9.01
N LYS A 77 -17.14 -19.29 9.92
CA LYS A 77 -18.54 -19.09 10.33
C LYS A 77 -19.45 -18.85 9.13
N HIS A 78 -19.06 -17.95 8.24
CA HIS A 78 -19.86 -17.65 7.04
C HIS A 78 -19.77 -18.75 5.97
N ALA A 79 -18.62 -19.39 5.83
CA ALA A 79 -18.43 -20.51 4.92
C ALA A 79 -19.27 -21.73 5.33
N LEU A 80 -19.46 -22.01 6.62
CA LEU A 80 -20.32 -23.11 7.09
C LEU A 80 -21.80 -22.90 6.71
N ILE A 81 -22.27 -21.66 6.71
CA ILE A 81 -23.63 -21.30 6.29
C ILE A 81 -23.74 -21.34 4.76
N PHE A 82 -22.81 -20.67 4.07
CA PHE A 82 -22.83 -20.54 2.62
C PHE A 82 -22.56 -21.87 1.93
N LYS A 83 -21.69 -22.72 2.50
CA LYS A 83 -21.21 -24.00 1.95
C LYS A 83 -20.54 -23.84 0.58
N PRO A 84 -19.43 -23.09 0.47
CA PRO A 84 -18.74 -22.90 -0.80
C PRO A 84 -18.21 -24.22 -1.37
N ASP A 85 -18.26 -24.34 -2.69
CA ASP A 85 -17.64 -25.43 -3.44
C ASP A 85 -16.15 -25.15 -3.66
N ILE A 86 -15.77 -23.87 -3.69
CA ILE A 86 -14.41 -23.40 -3.97
C ILE A 86 -14.15 -22.05 -3.32
N PHE A 87 -12.90 -21.82 -2.93
CA PHE A 87 -12.39 -20.55 -2.43
C PHE A 87 -11.39 -19.97 -3.44
N ILE A 88 -11.43 -18.65 -3.62
CA ILE A 88 -10.51 -17.92 -4.49
C ILE A 88 -10.03 -16.69 -3.76
N SER A 89 -8.74 -16.38 -3.85
CA SER A 89 -8.22 -15.12 -3.31
C SER A 89 -6.93 -14.70 -3.99
N PHE A 90 -6.58 -13.43 -3.80
CA PHE A 90 -5.24 -12.95 -4.10
C PHE A 90 -4.30 -13.29 -2.94
N SER A 91 -3.89 -14.56 -2.92
CA SER A 91 -3.01 -15.19 -1.92
C SER A 91 -3.37 -14.92 -0.45
N SER A 92 -4.67 -14.82 -0.11
CA SER A 92 -5.12 -14.68 1.27
C SER A 92 -4.80 -15.95 2.07
N PRO A 93 -4.02 -15.85 3.16
CA PRO A 93 -3.79 -16.99 4.05
C PRO A 93 -5.11 -17.47 4.67
N TYR A 94 -6.02 -16.55 4.98
CA TYR A 94 -7.24 -16.87 5.72
C TYR A 94 -8.19 -17.78 4.92
N ALA A 95 -8.57 -17.34 3.72
CA ALA A 95 -9.36 -18.13 2.79
C ALA A 95 -8.72 -19.50 2.48
N ALA A 96 -7.40 -19.57 2.32
CA ALA A 96 -6.69 -20.82 2.02
C ALA A 96 -6.78 -21.81 3.18
N GLN A 97 -6.51 -21.35 4.41
CA GLN A 97 -6.56 -22.17 5.61
C GLN A 97 -7.98 -22.67 5.90
N VAL A 98 -8.99 -21.80 5.80
CA VAL A 98 -10.40 -22.19 5.98
C VAL A 98 -10.87 -23.15 4.89
N ALA A 99 -10.45 -22.96 3.64
CA ALA A 99 -10.76 -23.90 2.56
C ALA A 99 -10.22 -25.29 2.86
N THR A 100 -8.95 -25.39 3.28
CA THR A 100 -8.32 -26.66 3.67
C THR A 100 -9.03 -27.29 4.85
N PHE A 101 -9.36 -26.51 5.89
CA PHE A 101 -10.12 -26.98 7.05
C PHE A 101 -11.48 -27.58 6.67
N LEU A 102 -12.16 -26.98 5.69
CA LEU A 102 -13.45 -27.47 5.16
C LEU A 102 -13.30 -28.53 4.05
N ASN A 103 -12.08 -28.98 3.76
CA ASN A 103 -11.74 -29.89 2.67
C ASN A 103 -12.28 -29.41 1.30
N LYS A 104 -12.11 -28.12 1.02
CA LYS A 104 -12.47 -27.46 -0.23
C LYS A 104 -11.23 -26.94 -0.97
N PRO A 105 -11.24 -26.91 -2.31
CA PRO A 105 -10.13 -26.34 -3.06
C PRO A 105 -10.03 -24.82 -2.85
N HIS A 106 -8.81 -24.35 -2.69
CA HIS A 106 -8.46 -22.93 -2.77
C HIS A 106 -7.59 -22.65 -4.01
N ILE A 107 -7.94 -21.61 -4.76
CA ILE A 107 -7.12 -21.06 -5.85
C ILE A 107 -6.51 -19.74 -5.38
N ALA A 108 -5.19 -19.71 -5.28
CA ALA A 108 -4.44 -18.48 -5.02
C ALA A 108 -4.08 -17.80 -6.34
N ILE A 109 -4.16 -16.48 -6.38
CA ILE A 109 -3.58 -15.64 -7.43
C ILE A 109 -2.45 -14.82 -6.80
N ASN A 110 -1.31 -14.69 -7.48
CA ASN A 110 -0.20 -13.82 -7.08
C ASN A 110 0.52 -13.23 -8.30
N ASP A 111 1.03 -12.01 -8.18
CA ASP A 111 1.89 -11.36 -9.17
C ASP A 111 3.16 -10.74 -8.56
N THR A 112 3.36 -10.90 -7.26
CA THR A 112 4.44 -10.24 -6.52
C THR A 112 5.35 -11.28 -5.88
N GLU A 113 6.61 -11.39 -6.33
CA GLU A 113 7.58 -12.39 -5.83
C GLU A 113 8.05 -12.11 -4.40
N HIS A 114 8.03 -10.85 -3.98
CA HIS A 114 8.54 -10.43 -2.67
C HIS A 114 7.71 -10.97 -1.50
N THR A 115 6.47 -11.38 -1.76
CA THR A 115 5.54 -11.90 -0.75
C THR A 115 5.64 -13.41 -0.55
N ASP A 116 6.42 -14.11 -1.39
CA ASP A 116 6.50 -15.58 -1.43
C ASP A 116 6.99 -16.20 -0.11
N LYS A 117 7.91 -15.53 0.59
CA LYS A 117 8.39 -16.00 1.91
C LYS A 117 7.26 -16.13 2.93
N VAL A 118 6.24 -15.28 2.84
CA VAL A 118 5.07 -15.31 3.72
C VAL A 118 4.05 -16.30 3.17
N HIS A 119 3.74 -16.23 1.87
CA HIS A 119 2.73 -17.09 1.26
C HIS A 119 3.13 -18.58 1.25
N SER A 120 4.41 -18.91 1.10
CA SER A 120 4.92 -20.28 1.21
C SER A 120 4.65 -20.92 2.57
N LYS A 121 4.51 -20.11 3.63
CA LYS A 121 4.19 -20.59 4.98
C LYS A 121 2.69 -20.62 5.25
N PHE A 122 1.96 -19.58 4.85
CA PHE A 122 0.60 -19.35 5.33
C PHE A 122 -0.51 -19.53 4.27
N THR A 123 -0.17 -19.64 2.99
CA THR A 123 -1.15 -19.66 1.89
C THR A 123 -0.94 -20.83 0.91
N TYR A 124 0.25 -21.00 0.34
CA TYR A 124 0.55 -21.96 -0.71
C TYR A 124 0.41 -23.44 -0.29
N PRO A 125 0.78 -23.85 0.94
CA PRO A 125 0.52 -25.21 1.41
C PRO A 125 -0.97 -25.55 1.38
N PHE A 126 -1.81 -24.57 1.69
CA PHE A 126 -3.27 -24.65 1.78
C PHE A 126 -4.01 -24.37 0.46
N SER A 127 -3.25 -24.07 -0.61
CA SER A 127 -3.81 -23.82 -1.94
C SER A 127 -3.70 -25.06 -2.80
N LYS A 128 -4.73 -25.34 -3.62
CA LYS A 128 -4.72 -26.43 -4.60
C LYS A 128 -3.94 -26.03 -5.86
N SER A 129 -4.03 -24.77 -6.25
CA SER A 129 -3.29 -24.18 -7.37
C SER A 129 -2.95 -22.73 -7.07
N ILE A 130 -1.87 -22.24 -7.66
CA ILE A 130 -1.36 -20.88 -7.53
C ILE A 130 -1.18 -20.31 -8.93
N ILE A 131 -1.99 -19.32 -9.28
CA ILE A 131 -2.00 -18.68 -10.59
C ILE A 131 -1.09 -17.46 -10.56
N THR A 132 -0.12 -17.38 -11.47
CA THR A 132 0.71 -16.19 -11.66
C THR A 132 0.83 -15.81 -13.12
N PRO A 133 1.16 -14.54 -13.43
CA PRO A 133 1.63 -14.14 -14.75
C PRO A 133 2.84 -14.95 -15.22
N LYS A 134 3.01 -15.08 -16.53
CA LYS A 134 4.19 -15.69 -17.16
C LYS A 134 5.48 -14.92 -16.84
N SER A 135 5.38 -13.60 -16.62
CA SER A 135 6.49 -12.73 -16.23
C SER A 135 7.01 -12.99 -14.81
N TYR A 136 6.22 -13.67 -13.97
CA TYR A 136 6.59 -13.95 -12.57
C TYR A 136 7.82 -14.86 -12.50
N GLN A 137 8.84 -14.49 -11.74
CA GLN A 137 10.16 -15.14 -11.87
C GLN A 137 10.28 -16.43 -11.07
N ASN A 138 9.70 -16.49 -9.86
CA ASN A 138 9.88 -17.62 -8.96
C ASN A 138 9.10 -18.86 -9.42
N ASP A 139 9.63 -20.05 -9.18
CA ASP A 139 8.92 -21.32 -9.35
C ASP A 139 8.25 -21.73 -8.04
N LEU A 140 6.91 -21.84 -8.05
CA LEU A 140 6.10 -22.22 -6.89
C LEU A 140 5.81 -23.74 -6.83
N GLY A 141 6.51 -24.52 -7.66
CA GLY A 141 6.45 -25.98 -7.72
C GLY A 141 5.22 -26.50 -8.43
N PHE A 142 4.84 -27.75 -8.13
CA PHE A 142 3.80 -28.49 -8.88
C PHE A 142 2.39 -27.87 -8.84
N LYS A 143 2.13 -26.92 -7.93
CA LYS A 143 0.85 -26.20 -7.82
C LYS A 143 0.81 -24.94 -8.69
N HIS A 144 1.94 -24.56 -9.28
CA HIS A 144 2.11 -23.32 -10.02
C HIS A 144 1.49 -23.41 -11.40
N VAL A 145 0.53 -22.52 -11.68
CA VAL A 145 -0.13 -22.36 -12.97
C VAL A 145 0.22 -20.99 -13.52
N ARG A 146 0.92 -20.96 -14.65
CA ARG A 146 1.32 -19.71 -15.30
C ARG A 146 0.34 -19.35 -16.40
N ILE A 147 -0.09 -18.09 -16.41
CA ILE A 147 -0.96 -17.55 -17.47
C ILE A 147 -0.17 -16.58 -18.35
N ASP A 148 -0.39 -16.64 -19.65
CA ASP A 148 0.23 -15.71 -20.62
C ASP A 148 -0.55 -14.38 -20.64
N ASN A 149 -0.57 -13.72 -19.48
CA ASN A 149 -1.22 -12.44 -19.25
C ASN A 149 -0.72 -11.79 -17.96
N ILE A 150 -1.03 -10.52 -17.77
CA ILE A 150 -0.87 -9.79 -16.51
C ILE A 150 -2.20 -9.79 -15.74
N ILE A 151 -2.15 -9.55 -14.42
CA ILE A 151 -3.35 -9.58 -13.57
C ILE A 151 -4.30 -8.44 -13.92
N GLU A 152 -3.77 -7.28 -14.29
CA GLU A 152 -4.54 -6.08 -14.61
C GLU A 152 -5.46 -6.28 -15.82
N SER A 153 -5.12 -7.20 -16.71
CA SER A 153 -5.98 -7.59 -17.81
C SER A 153 -7.33 -8.16 -17.34
N PHE A 154 -7.46 -8.64 -16.10
CA PHE A 154 -8.76 -9.07 -15.56
C PHE A 154 -9.80 -7.95 -15.59
N TYR A 155 -9.36 -6.68 -15.54
CA TYR A 155 -10.25 -5.51 -15.58
C TYR A 155 -9.96 -4.50 -16.68
N LEU A 156 -8.75 -4.51 -17.26
CA LEU A 156 -8.34 -3.63 -18.36
C LEU A 156 -8.47 -4.27 -19.76
N HIS A 157 -8.82 -5.55 -19.86
CA HIS A 157 -8.98 -6.17 -21.17
C HIS A 157 -10.01 -5.39 -22.02
N PRO A 158 -9.73 -5.12 -23.32
CA PRO A 158 -10.59 -4.27 -24.18
C PRO A 158 -12.06 -4.69 -24.28
N LYS A 159 -12.34 -5.98 -24.03
CA LYS A 159 -13.72 -6.51 -23.95
C LYS A 159 -14.55 -5.91 -22.80
N TYR A 160 -13.90 -5.51 -21.71
CA TYR A 160 -14.58 -5.04 -20.49
C TYR A 160 -14.28 -3.57 -20.20
N PHE A 161 -13.06 -3.12 -20.44
CA PHE A 161 -12.69 -1.73 -20.22
C PHE A 161 -13.18 -0.85 -21.37
N LYS A 162 -14.02 0.13 -21.03
CA LYS A 162 -14.44 1.19 -21.95
C LYS A 162 -13.83 2.49 -21.46
N LYS A 163 -13.12 3.19 -22.35
CA LYS A 163 -12.58 4.52 -22.07
C LYS A 163 -13.74 5.47 -21.77
N ASP A 164 -13.63 6.22 -20.69
CA ASP A 164 -14.58 7.27 -20.36
C ASP A 164 -14.18 8.53 -21.15
N PRO A 165 -15.01 9.02 -22.09
CA PRO A 165 -14.67 10.20 -22.89
C PRO A 165 -14.66 11.49 -22.06
N SER A 166 -15.26 11.52 -20.86
CA SER A 166 -15.23 12.69 -19.98
C SER A 166 -13.82 13.07 -19.53
N ILE A 167 -12.85 12.15 -19.63
CA ILE A 167 -11.45 12.43 -19.31
C ILE A 167 -10.87 13.57 -20.15
N PHE A 168 -11.31 13.73 -21.39
CA PHE A 168 -10.81 14.80 -22.28
C PHE A 168 -11.30 16.18 -21.84
N GLU A 169 -12.55 16.25 -21.35
CA GLU A 169 -13.10 17.47 -20.74
C GLU A 169 -12.38 17.82 -19.44
N PHE A 170 -12.16 16.81 -18.58
CA PHE A 170 -11.41 16.97 -17.34
C PHE A 170 -9.98 17.48 -17.58
N LEU A 171 -9.27 16.86 -18.53
CA LEU A 171 -7.91 17.24 -18.90
C LEU A 171 -7.83 18.51 -19.77
N LYS A 172 -8.98 19.05 -20.21
CA LYS A 172 -9.07 20.22 -21.10
C LYS A 172 -8.27 20.06 -22.41
N ILE A 173 -8.37 18.87 -23.02
CA ILE A 173 -7.70 18.55 -24.30
C ILE A 173 -8.70 18.00 -25.32
N ASP A 174 -8.37 18.12 -26.61
CA ASP A 174 -9.18 17.50 -27.66
C ASP A 174 -9.15 15.96 -27.60
N SER A 175 -10.25 15.32 -27.99
CA SER A 175 -10.44 13.86 -27.92
C SER A 175 -9.48 13.01 -28.75
N ASN A 176 -8.80 13.63 -29.73
CA ASN A 176 -7.81 12.98 -30.59
C ASN A 176 -6.37 13.31 -30.20
N THR A 177 -6.16 14.17 -29.20
CA THR A 177 -4.82 14.57 -28.76
C THR A 177 -4.13 13.38 -28.08
N PRO A 178 -3.01 12.86 -28.62
CA PRO A 178 -2.21 11.87 -27.90
C PRO A 178 -1.71 12.49 -26.60
N TYR A 179 -1.91 11.80 -25.48
CA TYR A 179 -1.45 12.25 -24.18
C TYR A 179 -0.81 11.10 -23.41
N VAL A 180 0.07 11.45 -22.48
CA VAL A 180 0.65 10.55 -21.49
C VAL A 180 0.46 11.17 -20.12
N ILE A 181 0.11 10.36 -19.13
CA ILE A 181 0.04 10.79 -17.73
C ILE A 181 1.37 10.44 -17.10
N LEU A 182 2.06 11.44 -16.55
CA LEU A 182 3.35 11.28 -15.88
C LEU A 182 3.24 11.84 -14.47
N ARG A 183 3.34 10.98 -13.45
CA ARG A 183 3.40 11.38 -12.04
C ARG A 183 4.84 11.75 -11.67
N PHE A 184 5.32 12.91 -12.11
CA PHE A 184 6.73 13.28 -11.96
C PHE A 184 7.13 13.58 -10.50
N VAL A 185 6.39 14.47 -9.83
CA VAL A 185 6.83 15.02 -8.54
C VAL A 185 6.83 13.95 -7.46
N GLU A 186 5.73 13.22 -7.31
CA GLU A 186 5.60 12.14 -6.32
C GLU A 186 6.60 11.00 -6.55
N THR A 187 6.78 10.56 -7.81
CA THR A 187 7.76 9.51 -8.13
C THR A 187 9.19 9.94 -7.80
N LEU A 188 9.55 11.21 -8.02
CA LEU A 188 10.86 11.73 -7.67
C LEU A 188 11.03 11.86 -6.15
N LEU A 189 10.01 12.35 -5.45
CA LEU A 189 10.03 12.49 -3.99
C LEU A 189 10.21 11.13 -3.31
N ASP A 190 9.45 10.11 -3.73
CA ASP A 190 9.54 8.74 -3.21
C ASP A 190 10.91 8.06 -3.38
N LYS A 191 11.72 8.59 -4.30
CA LYS A 191 13.08 8.11 -4.61
C LYS A 191 14.17 9.06 -4.12
N THR A 192 13.80 10.15 -3.43
CA THR A 192 14.77 11.09 -2.89
C THR A 192 15.50 10.45 -1.70
N VAL A 193 16.83 10.47 -1.76
CA VAL A 193 17.72 9.99 -0.70
C VAL A 193 18.80 11.04 -0.52
N TRP A 194 19.16 11.32 0.73
CA TRP A 194 20.23 12.24 1.08
C TRP A 194 21.56 11.49 1.22
N ASP A 195 22.65 12.18 0.91
CA ASP A 195 24.00 11.66 1.05
C ASP A 195 24.58 11.97 2.43
N ASP A 196 25.01 10.93 3.14
CA ASP A 196 25.62 11.03 4.48
C ASP A 196 26.90 11.87 4.46
N ASN A 197 27.65 11.86 3.34
CA ASN A 197 28.88 12.65 3.22
C ASN A 197 28.60 14.16 3.12
N SER A 198 27.34 14.53 2.89
CA SER A 198 26.88 15.91 2.72
C SER A 198 25.81 16.25 3.78
N ALA A 199 26.00 15.76 5.02
CA ALA A 199 25.02 15.88 6.11
C ALA A 199 24.53 17.32 6.39
N GLU A 200 25.38 18.32 6.16
CA GLU A 200 25.05 19.74 6.34
C GLU A 200 23.99 20.25 5.34
N GLU A 201 23.89 19.61 4.17
CA GLU A 201 22.98 19.98 3.08
C GLU A 201 21.60 19.30 3.20
N ILE A 202 21.44 18.33 4.09
CA ILE A 202 20.22 17.52 4.22
C ILE A 202 19.02 18.40 4.59
N TRP A 203 19.19 19.25 5.59
CA TRP A 203 18.12 20.13 6.04
C TRP A 203 17.84 21.31 5.08
N PRO A 204 18.86 22.04 4.59
CA PRO A 204 18.66 23.04 3.55
C PRO A 204 17.97 22.51 2.29
N SER A 205 18.34 21.31 1.84
CA SER A 205 17.72 20.70 0.66
C SER A 205 16.27 20.28 0.92
N PHE A 206 15.94 19.71 2.09
CA PHE A 206 14.56 19.44 2.49
C PHE A 206 13.68 20.70 2.42
N ILE A 207 14.16 21.80 3.00
CA ILE A 207 13.46 23.11 2.97
C ILE A 207 13.35 23.63 1.53
N SER A 208 14.42 23.53 0.74
CA SER A 208 14.42 23.97 -0.65
C SER A 208 13.39 23.19 -1.49
N VAL A 209 13.31 21.88 -1.32
CA VAL A 209 12.35 21.03 -2.03
C VAL A 209 10.92 21.37 -1.59
N SER A 210 10.64 21.51 -0.30
CA SER A 210 9.30 21.88 0.17
C SER A 210 8.85 23.26 -0.32
N ASN A 211 9.75 24.24 -0.36
CA ASN A 211 9.48 25.56 -0.92
C ASN A 211 9.20 25.51 -2.42
N ASN A 212 9.93 24.66 -3.17
CA ASN A 212 9.66 24.48 -4.60
C ASN A 212 8.31 23.80 -4.84
N ILE A 213 7.93 22.80 -4.03
CA ILE A 213 6.59 22.18 -4.11
C ILE A 213 5.50 23.23 -3.88
N GLN A 214 5.60 24.03 -2.82
CA GLN A 214 4.65 25.12 -2.56
C GLN A 214 4.63 26.14 -3.71
N LYS A 215 5.78 26.45 -4.31
CA LYS A 215 5.86 27.33 -5.48
C LYS A 215 5.12 26.77 -6.69
N LEU A 216 5.18 25.45 -6.93
CA LEU A 216 4.41 24.80 -7.99
C LEU A 216 2.90 25.02 -7.77
N ALA A 217 2.43 24.95 -6.52
CA ALA A 217 1.04 25.27 -6.18
C ALA A 217 0.71 26.74 -6.40
N LEU A 218 1.58 27.67 -5.97
CA LEU A 218 1.40 29.11 -6.22
C LEU A 218 1.32 29.45 -7.71
N THR A 219 2.01 28.68 -8.57
CA THR A 219 1.96 28.85 -10.03
C THR A 219 0.79 28.14 -10.71
N GLY A 220 -0.05 27.44 -9.96
CA GLY A 220 -1.16 26.65 -10.50
C GLY A 220 -0.75 25.40 -11.27
N ILE A 221 0.50 24.94 -11.10
CA ILE A 221 0.94 23.64 -11.65
C ILE A 221 0.41 22.49 -10.77
N ILE A 222 0.38 22.70 -9.45
CA ILE A 222 -0.40 21.89 -8.52
C ILE A 222 -1.64 22.72 -8.19
N ASP A 223 -2.81 22.31 -8.69
CA ASP A 223 -4.05 23.10 -8.60
C ASP A 223 -5.06 22.54 -7.58
N HIS A 224 -4.74 21.42 -6.93
CA HIS A 224 -5.50 20.84 -5.83
C HIS A 224 -4.73 20.91 -4.50
N LEU A 225 -5.42 21.29 -3.42
CA LEU A 225 -4.80 21.40 -2.09
C LEU A 225 -4.40 20.03 -1.52
N ASP A 226 -5.22 19.00 -1.73
CA ASP A 226 -4.89 17.65 -1.27
C ASP A 226 -3.65 17.09 -1.99
N ASP A 227 -3.46 17.39 -3.28
CA ASP A 227 -2.25 16.98 -4.01
C ASP A 227 -1.00 17.70 -3.47
N LEU A 228 -1.13 18.98 -3.09
CA LEU A 228 -0.06 19.72 -2.42
C LEU A 228 0.28 19.08 -1.07
N ASP A 229 -0.73 18.77 -0.26
CA ASP A 229 -0.55 18.16 1.06
C ASP A 229 0.10 16.77 0.95
N ASP A 230 -0.38 15.93 0.03
CA ASP A 230 0.17 14.60 -0.25
C ASP A 230 1.66 14.66 -0.64
N LEU A 231 2.05 15.62 -1.50
CA LEU A 231 3.45 15.79 -1.89
C LEU A 231 4.33 16.23 -0.71
N LEU A 232 3.83 17.13 0.15
CA LEU A 232 4.55 17.56 1.36
C LEU A 232 4.66 16.41 2.38
N TRP A 233 3.64 15.56 2.50
CA TRP A 233 3.69 14.33 3.28
C TRP A 233 4.70 13.33 2.73
N SER A 234 4.73 13.09 1.42
CA SER A 234 5.70 12.20 0.77
C SER A 234 7.14 12.66 1.00
N LEU A 235 7.41 13.96 0.89
CA LEU A 235 8.71 14.55 1.23
C LEU A 235 9.05 14.34 2.71
N THR A 236 8.10 14.62 3.61
CA THR A 236 8.25 14.46 5.07
C THR A 236 8.56 13.01 5.44
N HIS A 237 7.85 12.04 4.88
CA HIS A 237 8.10 10.64 5.11
C HIS A 237 9.47 10.20 4.57
N CYS A 238 9.89 10.67 3.40
CA CYS A 238 11.21 10.38 2.87
C CYS A 238 12.31 10.90 3.79
N PHE A 239 12.17 12.13 4.29
CA PHE A 239 13.10 12.72 5.26
C PHE A 239 13.17 11.92 6.57
N CYS A 240 12.02 11.58 7.17
CA CYS A 240 11.97 10.78 8.39
C CYS A 240 12.54 9.37 8.21
N ARG A 241 12.29 8.75 7.05
CA ARG A 241 12.85 7.43 6.69
C ARG A 241 14.37 7.50 6.61
N TYR A 242 14.92 8.54 6.00
CA TYR A 242 16.38 8.74 5.94
C TYR A 242 16.99 8.76 7.34
N PHE A 243 16.48 9.59 8.26
CA PHE A 243 17.00 9.64 9.64
C PHE A 243 16.80 8.32 10.40
N THR A 244 15.70 7.61 10.14
CA THR A 244 15.45 6.30 10.77
C THR A 244 16.47 5.25 10.33
N SER A 245 16.87 5.26 9.06
CA SER A 245 17.77 4.28 8.44
C SER A 245 19.24 4.65 8.57
N PHE A 246 19.59 5.91 8.32
CA PHE A 246 20.96 6.40 8.18
C PHE A 246 21.34 7.42 9.26
N GLY A 247 20.41 7.89 10.09
CA GLY A 247 20.68 8.96 11.06
C GLY A 247 21.82 8.68 12.05
N ILE A 248 22.25 7.43 12.22
CA ILE A 248 23.41 7.09 13.07
C ILE A 248 24.73 7.71 12.57
N SER A 249 24.89 7.92 11.26
CA SER A 249 26.08 8.54 10.65
C SER A 249 26.01 10.07 10.62
N VAL A 250 24.84 10.65 10.91
CA VAL A 250 24.63 12.10 10.88
C VAL A 250 25.17 12.74 12.17
N PRO A 251 26.01 13.80 12.09
CA PRO A 251 26.53 14.48 13.27
C PRO A 251 25.45 15.08 14.16
N THR A 252 25.59 14.97 15.49
CA THR A 252 24.62 15.50 16.46
C THR A 252 24.35 17.01 16.33
N ALA A 253 25.32 17.78 15.81
CA ALA A 253 25.16 19.20 15.53
C ALA A 253 24.02 19.50 14.52
N ILE A 254 23.83 18.64 13.52
CA ILE A 254 22.78 18.79 12.51
C ILE A 254 21.40 18.64 13.14
N TYR A 255 21.23 17.65 14.02
CA TYR A 255 19.98 17.46 14.75
C TYR A 255 19.61 18.68 15.60
N ASN A 256 20.60 19.26 16.30
CA ASN A 256 20.36 20.45 17.12
C ASN A 256 19.94 21.65 16.28
N LYS A 257 20.51 21.81 15.08
CA LYS A 257 20.10 22.85 14.13
C LYS A 257 18.65 22.66 13.69
N ILE A 258 18.29 21.45 13.24
CA ILE A 258 16.93 21.14 12.78
C ILE A 258 15.91 21.37 13.91
N GLU A 259 16.19 20.89 15.12
CA GLU A 259 15.31 21.08 16.28
C GLU A 259 15.14 22.56 16.65
N LEU A 260 16.18 23.38 16.48
CA LEU A 260 16.12 24.82 16.71
C LEU A 260 15.20 25.50 15.69
N ASP A 261 15.40 25.22 14.40
CA ASP A 261 14.59 25.80 13.31
C ASP A 261 13.11 25.41 13.45
N LEU A 262 12.82 24.15 13.83
CA LEU A 262 11.47 23.67 14.13
C LEU A 262 10.86 24.36 15.36
N LYS A 263 11.66 24.65 16.40
CA LYS A 263 11.20 25.34 17.60
C LYS A 263 10.91 26.81 17.33
N ASN A 264 11.67 27.44 16.44
CA ASN A 264 11.48 28.82 16.01
C ASN A 264 10.33 28.98 15.01
N SER A 265 9.70 27.89 14.57
CA SER A 265 8.65 27.87 13.54
C SER A 265 9.09 28.57 12.25
N GLU A 266 10.33 28.33 11.83
CA GLU A 266 10.93 28.95 10.63
C GLU A 266 10.38 28.37 9.32
N ILE A 267 9.61 27.28 9.37
CA ILE A 267 9.09 26.55 8.21
C ILE A 267 7.56 26.56 8.25
N SER A 268 6.96 27.44 7.45
CA SER A 268 5.53 27.72 7.46
C SER A 268 4.64 26.48 7.29
N PHE A 269 4.95 25.61 6.31
CA PHE A 269 4.09 24.46 5.98
C PHE A 269 4.04 23.40 7.11
N LEU A 270 5.01 23.41 8.03
CA LEU A 270 5.05 22.49 9.16
C LEU A 270 4.18 22.97 10.34
N GLU A 271 3.71 24.22 10.30
CA GLU A 271 2.84 24.78 11.34
C GLU A 271 1.35 24.67 10.99
N GLU A 272 1.02 24.26 9.76
CA GLU A 272 -0.36 24.06 9.32
C GLU A 272 -0.99 22.85 10.05
N PRO A 273 -2.25 22.95 10.49
CA PRO A 273 -2.95 21.83 11.11
C PRO A 273 -3.27 20.73 10.08
N GLU A 274 -3.28 19.47 10.52
CA GLU A 274 -3.74 18.37 9.67
C GLU A 274 -5.27 18.43 9.50
N GLN A 275 -5.75 17.98 8.34
CA GLN A 275 -7.17 18.03 8.00
C GLN A 275 -8.03 17.05 8.82
N ASP A 276 -7.44 15.92 9.24
CA ASP A 276 -8.12 14.85 9.97
C ASP A 276 -7.81 14.87 11.48
N ASP A 277 -8.86 14.74 12.29
CA ASP A 277 -8.75 14.69 13.74
C ASP A 277 -7.93 13.49 14.23
N GLY A 278 -6.94 13.75 15.08
CA GLY A 278 -6.12 12.73 15.73
C GLY A 278 -4.93 12.23 14.90
N ILE A 279 -4.67 12.83 13.74
CA ILE A 279 -3.43 12.62 12.99
C ILE A 279 -2.32 13.49 13.60
N LYS A 280 -1.12 12.90 13.75
CA LYS A 280 0.08 13.65 14.15
C LYS A 280 0.48 14.61 13.04
N THR A 281 0.85 15.83 13.41
CA THR A 281 1.30 16.81 12.39
C THR A 281 2.61 16.38 11.72
N LYS A 282 2.87 16.87 10.51
CA LYS A 282 4.18 16.70 9.83
C LYS A 282 5.35 17.07 10.74
N LYS A 283 5.22 18.16 11.51
CA LYS A 283 6.21 18.61 12.51
C LYS A 283 6.42 17.59 13.63
N GLU A 284 5.35 17.09 14.24
CA GLU A 284 5.43 16.05 15.27
C GLU A 284 6.06 14.76 14.74
N HIS A 285 5.73 14.39 13.50
CA HIS A 285 6.30 13.22 12.84
C HIS A 285 7.82 13.35 12.64
N ILE A 286 8.29 14.53 12.21
CA ILE A 286 9.72 14.84 12.09
C ILE A 286 10.41 14.80 13.45
N LEU A 287 9.86 15.45 14.47
CA LEU A 287 10.43 15.49 15.81
C LEU A 287 10.60 14.09 16.42
N GLU A 288 9.61 13.20 16.24
CA GLU A 288 9.69 11.82 16.72
C GLU A 288 10.80 11.03 16.01
N ALA A 289 10.93 11.19 14.69
CA ALA A 289 11.97 10.52 13.91
C ALA A 289 13.37 11.01 14.31
N LEU A 290 13.56 12.33 14.43
CA LEU A 290 14.82 12.94 14.85
C LEU A 290 15.21 12.53 16.26
N MET A 291 14.28 12.50 17.22
CA MET A 291 14.57 12.08 18.59
C MET A 291 15.14 10.67 18.65
N LYS A 292 14.51 9.72 17.94
CA LYS A 292 14.96 8.32 17.89
C LYS A 292 16.33 8.19 17.21
N ALA A 293 16.55 8.92 16.12
CA ALA A 293 17.79 8.89 15.36
C ALA A 293 18.95 9.56 16.11
N LYS A 294 18.72 10.74 16.71
CA LYS A 294 19.68 11.48 17.53
C LYS A 294 20.17 10.67 18.72
N PHE A 295 19.28 9.95 19.39
CA PHE A 295 19.68 9.07 20.50
C PHE A 295 20.69 8.01 20.04
N LYS A 296 20.45 7.40 18.86
CA LYS A 296 21.39 6.42 18.26
C LYS A 296 22.70 7.08 17.84
N ALA A 297 22.64 8.23 17.18
CA ALA A 297 23.81 9.00 16.76
C ALA A 297 24.69 9.40 17.96
N TYR A 298 24.10 9.93 19.03
CA TYR A 298 24.80 10.28 20.26
C TYR A 298 25.45 9.04 20.93
N ALA A 299 24.73 7.92 20.98
CA ALA A 299 25.29 6.67 21.50
C ALA A 299 26.47 6.17 20.66
N TYR A 300 26.41 6.33 19.34
CA TYR A 300 27.50 6.01 18.42
C TYR A 300 28.71 6.93 18.63
N GLU A 301 28.52 8.26 18.60
CA GLU A 301 29.59 9.26 18.81
C GLU A 301 30.31 9.08 20.16
N LYS A 302 29.57 8.77 21.24
CA LYS A 302 30.14 8.66 22.59
C LYS A 302 30.69 7.29 22.95
N LYS A 303 30.14 6.21 22.38
CA LYS A 303 30.44 4.84 22.84
C LYS A 303 30.89 3.89 21.73
N GLY A 304 30.91 4.31 20.46
CA GLY A 304 31.29 3.47 19.31
C GLY A 304 30.40 2.24 19.12
N ILE A 305 29.18 2.24 19.68
CA ILE A 305 28.30 1.06 19.66
C ILE A 305 27.68 0.94 18.28
N ILE A 306 28.09 -0.10 17.55
CA ILE A 306 27.43 -0.55 16.32
C ILE A 306 26.13 -1.24 16.74
N SER A 307 24.98 -0.58 16.58
CA SER A 307 23.74 -1.35 16.46
C SER A 307 23.80 -2.02 15.10
N GLN A 308 24.03 -3.33 15.05
CA GLN A 308 23.78 -4.10 13.83
C GLN A 308 22.33 -3.86 13.41
N SER A 309 22.13 -3.06 12.37
CA SER A 309 20.84 -2.95 11.69
C SER A 309 20.55 -4.30 11.07
N GLY A 310 19.61 -5.04 11.67
CA GLY A 310 19.13 -6.31 11.13
C GLY A 310 18.55 -6.12 9.74
N TRP A 311 19.07 -6.91 8.80
CA TRP A 311 18.47 -7.21 7.50
C TRP A 311 17.32 -8.21 7.67
#